data_AF-A0A938KHU9-F1
#
_entry.id   AF-A0A938KHU9-F1
#
_cell.length_a   1.000
_cell.length_b   1.000
_cell.length_c   1.000
_cell.angle_alpha   90.00
_cell.angle_beta   90.00
_cell.angle_gamma   90.00
#
_symmetry.space_group_name_H-M   'P 1'
#
loop_
_entity.id
_entity.type
_entity.pdbx_description
1 polymer ?
#
loop_
_entity_poly.entity_id
_entity_poly.type
_entity_poly.pdbx_seq_one_letter_code
_entity_poly.pdbx_strand_id
1 'polypeptide(L)'
;KDYSEDTARQIDAEVKILIDSAYSRAKTLIQEHALKLELIAKALLDHETLDGEQVAEIVRTGKFTPPEPPPLLDPPRGAQAVTPLPEVPKPTPPDIGPGLGSPSPATA
;
A
#
# COMPACT_ATOMS: atom_id res chain seq x y z
N LYS A 1 -28.07 51.01 3.87
CA LYS A 1 -26.81 51.18 4.65
C LYS A 1 -25.97 49.97 4.28
N ASP A 2 -25.35 50.04 3.10
CA ASP A 2 -25.04 48.87 2.26
C ASP A 2 -23.59 48.41 2.37
N TYR A 3 -22.89 48.89 3.41
CA TYR A 3 -21.50 48.59 3.69
C TYR A 3 -21.22 47.10 3.83
N SER A 4 -22.21 46.27 4.21
CA SER A 4 -22.02 44.82 4.30
C SER A 4 -21.85 44.15 2.94
N GLU A 5 -22.52 44.62 1.88
CA GLU A 5 -22.38 44.05 0.55
C GLU A 5 -21.08 44.47 -0.12
N ASP A 6 -20.73 45.77 -0.04
CA ASP A 6 -19.45 46.24 -0.56
C ASP A 6 -18.27 45.59 0.17
N THR A 7 -18.36 45.43 1.49
CA THR A 7 -17.34 44.72 2.29
C THR A 7 -17.27 43.24 1.90
N ALA A 8 -18.41 42.57 1.74
CA ALA A 8 -18.43 41.16 1.30
C ALA A 8 -17.79 41.00 -0.08
N ARG A 9 -18.11 41.90 -1.02
CA ARG A 9 -17.53 41.89 -2.37
C ARG A 9 -16.01 42.10 -2.35
N GLN A 10 -15.51 42.95 -1.46
CA GLN A 10 -14.06 43.14 -1.26
C GLN A 10 -13.40 41.87 -0.70
N ILE A 11 -14.03 41.21 0.27
CA ILE A 11 -13.52 39.95 0.84
C ILE A 11 -13.44 38.87 -0.24
N ASP A 12 -14.49 38.67 -1.01
CA ASP A 12 -14.52 37.65 -2.06
C ASP A 12 -13.44 37.91 -3.14
N ALA A 13 -13.21 39.18 -3.48
CA ALA A 13 -12.16 39.56 -4.41
C ALA A 13 -10.77 39.21 -3.86
N GLU A 14 -10.50 39.48 -2.58
CA GLU A 14 -9.21 39.19 -1.96
C GLU A 14 -8.98 37.68 -1.81
N VAL A 15 -10.03 36.93 -1.46
CA VAL A 15 -9.97 35.46 -1.41
C VAL A 15 -9.63 34.88 -2.78
N LYS A 16 -10.24 35.41 -3.85
CA LYS A 16 -9.93 34.99 -5.22
C LYS A 16 -8.46 35.25 -5.57
N ILE A 17 -7.96 36.45 -5.26
CA ILE A 17 -6.56 36.82 -5.51
C ILE A 17 -5.60 35.90 -4.74
N LEU A 18 -5.91 35.60 -3.47
CA LEU A 18 -5.11 34.71 -2.65
C LEU A 18 -5.03 33.29 -3.25
N ILE A 19 -6.17 32.73 -3.67
CA ILE A 19 -6.22 31.40 -4.27
C ILE A 19 -5.47 31.37 -5.60
N ASP A 20 -5.72 32.33 -6.49
CA ASP A 20 -5.10 32.39 -7.81
C ASP A 20 -3.57 32.55 -7.71
N SER A 21 -3.09 33.36 -6.76
CA SER A 21 -1.66 33.56 -6.52
C SER A 21 -1.01 32.31 -5.93
N ALA A 22 -1.66 31.64 -4.98
CA ALA A 22 -1.18 30.37 -4.41
C ALA A 22 -1.11 29.27 -5.48
N TYR A 23 -2.15 29.14 -6.31
CA TYR A 23 -2.19 28.19 -7.41
C TYR A 23 -1.07 28.46 -8.43
N SER A 24 -0.93 29.72 -8.86
CA SER A 24 0.10 30.11 -9.83
C SER A 24 1.50 29.82 -9.29
N ARG A 25 1.77 30.15 -8.02
CA ARG A 25 3.04 29.84 -7.36
C ARG A 25 3.30 28.34 -7.29
N ALA A 26 2.31 27.54 -6.90
CA ALA A 26 2.46 26.08 -6.86
C ALA A 26 2.75 25.50 -8.24
N LYS A 27 2.03 25.95 -9.27
CA LYS A 27 2.23 25.54 -10.66
C LYS A 27 3.64 25.86 -11.14
N THR A 28 4.11 27.10 -10.91
CA THR A 28 5.47 27.51 -11.27
C THR A 28 6.51 26.64 -10.58
N LEU A 29 6.37 26.41 -9.27
CA LEU A 29 7.32 25.60 -8.51
C LEU A 29 7.39 24.15 -9.00
N ILE A 30 6.25 23.56 -9.36
CA ILE A 30 6.20 22.22 -9.97
C ILE A 30 6.88 22.21 -11.35
N GLN A 31 6.60 23.22 -12.19
CA GLN A 31 7.18 23.32 -13.53
C GLN A 31 8.70 23.51 -13.49
N GLU A 32 9.20 24.38 -12.62
CA GLU A 32 10.63 24.61 -12.42
C GLU A 32 11.38 23.38 -11.91
N HIS A 33 10.69 22.47 -11.22
CA HIS A 33 11.25 21.24 -10.66
C HIS A 33 10.70 19.97 -11.33
N ALA A 34 10.23 20.07 -12.58
CA ALA A 34 9.61 18.96 -13.30
C ALA A 34 10.47 17.70 -13.35
N LEU A 35 11.80 17.83 -13.52
CA LEU A 35 12.72 16.69 -13.54
C LEU A 35 12.76 15.94 -12.20
N LYS A 36 12.69 16.67 -11.08
CA LYS A 36 12.68 16.06 -9.73
C LYS A 36 11.33 15.39 -9.48
N LEU A 37 10.23 15.99 -9.92
CA LEU A 37 8.90 15.39 -9.84
C LEU A 37 8.83 14.10 -10.67
N GLU A 38 9.39 14.10 -11.89
CA GLU A 38 9.46 12.90 -12.73
C GLU A 38 10.29 11.80 -12.06
N LEU A 39 11.37 12.16 -11.38
CA LEU A 39 12.17 11.20 -10.62
C LEU A 39 11.39 10.57 -9.46
N ILE A 40 10.62 11.36 -8.70
CA ILE A 40 9.73 10.86 -7.64
C ILE A 40 8.68 9.92 -8.24
N ALA A 41 8.06 10.30 -9.36
CA ALA A 41 7.05 9.49 -10.02
C ALA A 41 7.61 8.13 -10.49
N LYS A 42 8.82 8.12 -11.08
CA LYS A 42 9.51 6.89 -11.48
C LYS A 42 9.85 6.01 -10.27
N ALA A 43 10.38 6.61 -9.21
CA ALA A 43 10.69 5.86 -7.99
C ALA A 43 9.43 5.22 -7.37
N LEU A 44 8.27 5.90 -7.40
CA LEU A 44 7.01 5.33 -6.94
C LEU A 44 6.49 4.19 -7.82
N LEU A 45 6.79 4.20 -9.13
CA LEU A 45 6.45 3.06 -10.00
C LEU A 45 7.25 1.80 -9.63
N ASP A 46 8.51 1.98 -9.24
CA ASP A 46 9.40 0.86 -8.90
C ASP A 46 9.22 0.37 -7.46
N HIS A 47 8.92 1.27 -6.51
CA HIS A 47 8.92 0.98 -5.07
C HIS A 47 7.55 1.06 -4.39
N GLU A 48 6.47 1.44 -5.11
CA GLU A 48 5.09 1.61 -4.63
C GLU A 48 4.89 2.70 -3.56
N THR A 49 5.79 2.78 -2.58
CA THR A 49 5.81 3.76 -1.50
C THR A 49 7.19 4.40 -1.36
N LEU A 50 7.20 5.65 -0.88
CA LEU A 50 8.42 6.39 -0.53
C LEU A 50 8.22 7.06 0.82
N ASP A 51 9.26 7.04 1.64
CA ASP A 51 9.32 7.79 2.89
C ASP A 51 9.58 9.28 2.64
N GLY A 52 9.14 10.12 3.58
CA GLY A 52 9.30 11.58 3.47
C GLY A 52 10.77 12.02 3.33
N GLU A 53 11.70 11.31 3.97
CA GLU A 53 13.14 11.58 3.86
C GLU A 53 13.68 11.29 2.45
N GLN A 54 13.20 10.23 1.80
CA GLN A 54 13.57 9.88 0.44
C GLN A 54 13.07 10.94 -0.56
N VAL A 55 11.82 11.40 -0.39
CA VAL A 55 11.27 12.49 -1.20
C VAL A 55 12.09 13.78 -0.98
N ALA A 56 12.43 14.10 0.27
CA ALA A 56 13.25 15.28 0.59
C ALA A 56 14.66 15.19 0.00
N GLU A 57 15.28 14.01 -0.03
CA GLU A 57 16.57 13.76 -0.69
C GLU A 57 16.48 14.06 -2.19
N ILE A 58 15.43 13.56 -2.87
CA ILE A 58 15.21 13.81 -4.29
C ILE A 58 15.03 15.31 -4.54
N VAL A 59 14.22 15.98 -3.73
CA VAL A 59 13.97 17.42 -3.86
C VAL A 59 15.25 18.23 -3.67
N ARG A 60 16.12 17.85 -2.73
CA ARG A 60 17.37 18.57 -2.44
C ARG A 60 18.47 18.28 -3.47
N THR A 61 18.65 17.02 -3.85
CA THR A 61 19.83 16.55 -4.59
C THR A 61 19.54 16.23 -6.06
N GLY A 62 18.27 15.99 -6.41
CA GLY A 62 17.88 15.48 -7.73
C GLY A 62 18.25 14.02 -7.97
N LYS A 63 18.56 13.26 -6.92
CA LYS A 63 18.91 11.83 -6.99
C LYS A 63 18.06 11.03 -6.02
N PHE A 64 17.83 9.77 -6.35
CA PHE A 64 17.14 8.80 -5.50
C PHE A 64 18.10 7.68 -5.12
N THR A 65 18.17 7.40 -3.83
CA THR A 65 18.91 6.27 -3.27
C THR A 65 17.88 5.23 -2.79
N PRO A 66 17.76 4.07 -3.46
CA PRO A 66 16.80 3.04 -3.05
C PRO A 66 17.08 2.56 -1.62
N PRO A 67 16.03 2.23 -0.84
CA PRO A 67 16.22 1.62 0.46
C PRO A 67 16.90 0.25 0.29
N GLU A 68 17.81 -0.08 1.20
CA GLU A 68 18.46 -1.39 1.20
C GLU A 68 17.38 -2.47 1.41
N PRO A 69 17.37 -3.54 0.59
CA PRO A 69 16.43 -4.62 0.79
C PRO A 69 16.61 -5.18 2.21
N PRO A 70 15.50 -5.62 2.87
CA PRO A 70 15.61 -6.20 4.19
C PRO A 70 16.63 -7.35 4.14
N PRO A 71 17.45 -7.51 5.20
CA PRO A 71 18.41 -8.60 5.24
C PRO A 71 17.66 -9.89 4.97
N LEU A 72 18.19 -10.69 4.05
CA LEU A 72 17.65 -12.00 3.72
C LEU A 72 17.80 -12.85 4.99
N LEU A 73 16.77 -12.87 5.83
CA LEU A 73 16.74 -13.75 6.99
C LEU A 73 16.83 -15.15 6.42
N ASP A 74 17.91 -15.86 6.74
CA ASP A 74 18.02 -17.27 6.42
C ASP A 74 16.72 -17.95 6.86
N PRO A 75 16.08 -18.77 6.01
CA PRO A 75 14.92 -19.54 6.43
C PRO A 75 15.29 -20.24 7.74
N PRO A 76 14.41 -20.21 8.76
CA PRO A 76 14.75 -20.73 10.09
C PRO A 76 15.28 -22.15 9.93
N ARG A 77 16.58 -22.31 10.17
CA ARG A 77 17.26 -23.59 10.01
C ARG A 77 16.84 -24.47 11.18
N GLY A 78 15.70 -25.13 11.02
CA GLY A 78 15.23 -26.22 11.86
C GLY A 78 15.19 -25.94 13.36
N ALA A 79 14.24 -25.11 13.81
CA ALA A 79 13.61 -25.45 15.07
C ALA A 79 12.67 -26.62 14.76
N GLN A 80 12.95 -27.81 15.29
CA GLN A 80 12.02 -28.93 15.16
C GLN A 80 10.66 -28.49 15.68
N ALA A 81 9.64 -28.50 14.81
CA ALA A 81 8.27 -28.22 15.19
C ALA A 81 7.75 -29.38 16.05
N VAL A 82 7.99 -29.33 17.35
CA VAL A 82 7.21 -30.07 18.35
C VAL A 82 6.06 -29.18 18.79
N THR A 83 5.08 -29.02 17.91
CA THR A 83 3.73 -28.64 18.30
C THR A 83 2.83 -29.79 17.85
N PRO A 84 2.19 -30.54 18.78
CA PRO A 84 1.21 -31.53 18.37
C PRO A 84 0.07 -30.80 17.65
N LEU A 85 -0.20 -31.20 16.40
CA LEU A 85 -1.40 -30.78 15.70
C LEU A 85 -2.61 -31.34 16.47
N PRO A 86 -3.64 -30.55 16.81
CA PRO A 86 -4.88 -31.12 17.33
C PRO A 86 -5.49 -32.03 16.25
N GLU A 87 -5.59 -33.33 16.56
CA GLU A 87 -6.19 -34.31 15.66
C GLU A 87 -7.68 -33.98 15.48
N VAL A 88 -8.07 -33.65 14.25
CA VAL A 88 -9.48 -33.55 13.87
C VAL A 88 -10.09 -34.95 13.92
N PRO A 89 -11.13 -35.22 14.75
CA PRO A 89 -11.73 -36.55 14.80
C PRO A 89 -12.40 -36.84 13.46
N LYS A 90 -11.98 -37.93 12.80
CA LYS A 90 -12.61 -38.42 11.57
C LYS A 90 -14.00 -39.00 11.93
N PRO A 91 -15.08 -38.63 11.24
CA PRO A 91 -16.41 -39.15 11.58
C PRO A 91 -16.47 -40.65 11.24
N THR A 92 -16.89 -41.45 12.22
CA THR A 92 -17.13 -42.89 12.06
C THR A 92 -18.39 -43.12 11.22
N PRO A 93 -18.37 -44.01 10.21
CA PRO A 93 -19.57 -44.39 9.46
C PRO A 93 -20.61 -45.06 10.38
N PRO A 94 -21.92 -44.88 10.12
CA PRO A 94 -22.97 -45.51 10.92
C PRO A 94 -22.98 -47.03 10.72
N ASP A 95 -23.18 -47.73 11.84
CA ASP A 95 -23.22 -49.20 11.92
C ASP A 95 -24.55 -49.72 11.35
N ILE A 96 -24.49 -50.37 10.19
CA ILE A 96 -25.63 -51.09 9.61
C ILE A 96 -25.44 -52.56 10.00
N GLY A 97 -26.30 -53.04 10.90
CA GLY A 97 -26.18 -54.33 11.58
C GLY A 97 -26.04 -55.58 10.69
N PRO A 98 -25.85 -56.76 11.29
CA PRO A 98 -25.26 -57.92 10.65
C PRO A 98 -26.28 -58.62 9.74
N GLY A 99 -26.16 -58.36 8.45
CA GLY A 99 -26.95 -59.06 7.44
C GLY A 99 -26.86 -58.36 6.10
N LEU A 100 -25.82 -58.67 5.33
CA LEU A 100 -25.86 -59.02 3.91
C LEU A 100 -24.42 -59.12 3.37
N GLY A 101 -24.00 -60.35 3.04
CA GLY A 101 -23.05 -60.74 1.99
C GLY A 101 -21.74 -59.94 1.79
N SER A 102 -20.61 -60.63 1.96
CA SER A 102 -19.29 -60.19 1.48
C SER A 102 -19.28 -59.89 -0.04
N PRO A 103 -18.71 -58.76 -0.50
CA PRO A 103 -18.36 -58.64 -1.92
C PRO A 103 -17.00 -59.30 -2.20
N SER A 104 -17.02 -60.13 -3.24
CA SER A 104 -15.88 -60.75 -3.93
C SER A 104 -14.86 -59.71 -4.41
N PRO A 105 -13.55 -60.02 -4.49
CA PRO A 105 -12.60 -59.11 -5.12
C PRO A 105 -12.85 -59.11 -6.64
N ALA A 106 -13.03 -57.93 -7.22
CA ALA A 106 -12.99 -57.77 -8.66
C ALA A 106 -11.54 -57.94 -9.13
N THR A 107 -11.35 -58.85 -10.08
CA THR A 107 -10.12 -59.08 -10.83
C THR A 107 -9.87 -57.91 -11.80
N ALA A 108 -8.60 -57.72 -12.19
CA ALA A 108 -8.05 -56.69 -13.09
C ALA A 108 -8.82 -56.48 -14.40
#